data_AF-A0A947IQ49-F1
#
_entry.id   AF-A0A947IQ49-F1
#
_cell.length_a   1.000
_cell.length_b   1.000
_cell.length_c   1.000
_cell.angle_alpha   90.00
_cell.angle_beta   90.00
_cell.angle_gamma   90.00
#
_symmetry.space_group_name_H-M   'P 1'
#
loop_
_entity.id
_entity.type
_entity.pdbx_description
1 polymer ?
#
loop_
_entity_poly.entity_id
_entity_poly.type
_entity_poly.pdbx_seq_one_letter_code
_entity_poly.pdbx_strand_id
1 'polypeptide(L)' 'MNLNTQYQLNYANKIRVDLFAGGGGASIGTEMATGMPVDIAVNHSENAISMHRINHPHTKHF' A
#
# COMPACT_ATOMS: atom_id res chain seq x y z
N MET A 1 -10.33 -24.95 -7.56
CA MET A 1 -9.79 -24.90 -6.19
C MET A 1 -10.33 -23.65 -5.51
N ASN A 2 -10.91 -23.77 -4.31
CA ASN A 2 -11.13 -22.61 -3.44
C ASN A 2 -9.95 -22.56 -2.46
N LEU A 3 -9.10 -21.53 -2.56
CA LEU A 3 -7.89 -21.39 -1.73
C LEU A 3 -8.21 -20.73 -0.38
N ASN A 4 -7.45 -21.10 0.67
CA ASN A 4 -7.64 -20.65 2.05
C ASN A 4 -6.30 -20.47 2.83
N THR A 5 -6.02 -19.21 3.13
CA THR A 5 -4.84 -18.51 3.70
C THR A 5 -5.24 -17.02 3.65
N GLN A 6 -5.45 -16.35 4.78
CA GLN A 6 -6.01 -14.98 4.86
C GLN A 6 -7.47 -14.78 4.36
N TYR A 7 -8.02 -15.64 3.48
CA TYR A 7 -9.39 -15.56 2.89
C TYR A 7 -10.60 -15.69 3.88
N GLN A 8 -10.42 -15.46 5.18
CA GLN A 8 -11.52 -15.21 6.13
C GLN A 8 -11.25 -13.99 7.03
N LEU A 9 -10.17 -13.23 6.81
CA LEU A 9 -9.98 -11.95 7.51
C LEU A 9 -11.01 -10.94 7.02
N ASN A 10 -11.84 -10.46 7.94
CA ASN A 10 -12.66 -9.29 7.71
C ASN A 10 -11.75 -8.04 7.70
N TYR A 11 -11.57 -7.45 6.52
CA TYR A 11 -10.78 -6.22 6.32
C TYR A 11 -11.55 -4.93 6.65
N ALA A 12 -12.81 -5.02 7.09
CA ALA A 12 -13.54 -3.85 7.58
C ALA A 12 -12.73 -3.14 8.68
N ASN A 13 -12.54 -1.83 8.50
CA ASN A 13 -11.77 -0.97 9.40
C ASN A 13 -10.30 -1.41 9.60
N LYS A 14 -9.69 -2.05 8.60
CA LYS A 14 -8.24 -2.32 8.55
C LYS A 14 -7.55 -1.32 7.63
N ILE A 15 -6.33 -0.94 8.02
CA ILE A 15 -5.42 -0.12 7.21
C ILE A 15 -4.43 -1.01 6.46
N ARG A 16 -3.88 -0.49 5.36
CA ARG A 16 -2.85 -1.15 4.54
C ARG A 16 -1.56 -0.35 4.59
N VAL A 17 -0.46 -1.07 4.80
CA VAL A 17 0.85 -0.51 5.09
C VAL A 17 1.85 -1.03 4.07
N ASP A 18 2.43 -0.12 3.28
CA ASP A 18 3.47 -0.41 2.30
C ASP A 18 4.85 -0.21 2.97
N LEU A 19 5.53 -1.32 3.26
CA LEU A 19 6.84 -1.32 3.93
C LEU A 19 7.95 -1.45 2.89
N PHE A 20 9.00 -0.64 3.03
CA PHE A 20 10.06 -0.50 2.02
C PHE A 20 9.51 -0.02 0.67
N ALA A 21 8.55 0.91 0.71
CA ALA A 21 7.59 1.24 -0.35
C ALA A 21 8.18 1.66 -1.73
N GLY A 22 9.50 1.87 -1.82
CA GLY A 22 10.16 2.40 -3.01
C GLY A 22 9.48 3.70 -3.48
N GLY A 23 9.30 3.83 -4.80
CA GLY A 23 8.46 4.88 -5.39
C GLY A 23 6.98 4.49 -5.55
N GLY A 24 6.51 3.39 -4.96
CA GLY A 24 5.09 2.98 -4.99
C GLY A 24 4.69 1.98 -6.08
N GLY A 25 5.63 1.35 -6.80
CA GLY A 25 5.29 0.46 -7.92
C GLY A 25 4.43 -0.76 -7.52
N ALA A 26 4.71 -1.38 -6.38
CA ALA A 26 3.94 -2.52 -5.86
C ALA A 26 2.58 -2.10 -5.28
N SER A 27 2.53 -0.92 -4.66
CA SER A 27 1.31 -0.32 -4.12
C SER A 27 0.36 0.08 -5.24
N ILE A 28 0.81 0.73 -6.32
CA ILE A 28 -0.01 0.99 -7.53
C ILE A 28 -0.67 -0.30 -8.02
N GLY A 29 0.11 -1.38 -8.21
CA GLY A 29 -0.45 -2.66 -8.67
C GLY A 29 -1.47 -3.25 -7.69
N THR A 30 -1.25 -3.07 -6.38
CA THR A 30 -2.17 -3.51 -5.33
C THR A 30 -3.46 -2.69 -5.33
N GLU A 31 -3.39 -1.36 -5.46
CA GLU A 31 -4.55 -0.46 -5.55
C GLU A 31 -5.37 -0.78 -6.80
N MET A 32 -4.73 -0.95 -7.96
CA MET A 32 -5.39 -1.37 -9.21
C MET A 32 -6.09 -2.72 -9.10
N ALA A 33 -5.48 -3.70 -8.42
CA ALA A 33 -6.05 -5.04 -8.28
C ALA A 33 -7.18 -5.13 -7.23
N THR A 34 -7.26 -4.19 -6.28
CA THR A 34 -8.18 -4.27 -5.13
C THR A 34 -9.22 -3.14 -5.06
N GLY A 35 -9.04 -2.05 -5.81
CA GLY A 35 -9.91 -0.87 -5.75
C GLY A 35 -9.84 -0.07 -4.45
N MET A 36 -8.88 -0.39 -3.57
CA MET A 36 -8.66 0.26 -2.28
C MET A 36 -7.35 1.09 -2.33
N PRO A 37 -7.16 2.14 -1.51
CA PRO A 37 -5.92 2.92 -1.40
C PRO A 37 -4.95 2.37 -0.34
N VAL A 38 -3.69 2.79 -0.36
CA VAL A 38 -2.70 2.53 0.72
C VAL A 38 -2.76 3.65 1.76
N ASP A 39 -2.94 3.28 3.04
CA ASP A 39 -3.11 4.26 4.12
C ASP A 39 -1.76 4.77 4.68
N ILE A 40 -0.76 3.89 4.75
CA ILE A 40 0.58 4.19 5.29
C ILE A 40 1.66 3.64 4.34
N ALA A 41 2.72 4.42 4.12
CA ALA A 41 3.93 3.96 3.45
C ALA A 41 5.17 4.31 4.28
N VAL A 42 6.16 3.41 4.33
CA VAL A 42 7.39 3.57 5.11
C VAL A 42 8.61 3.38 4.23
N ASN A 43 9.52 4.36 4.21
CA ASN A 43 10.80 4.26 3.51
C ASN A 43 11.87 5.15 4.15
N HIS A 44 13.13 4.69 4.19
CA HIS A 44 14.24 5.48 4.72
C HIS A 44 14.75 6.55 3.74
N SER A 45 14.39 6.47 2.46
CA SER A 45 14.89 7.35 1.41
C SER A 45 13.90 8.47 1.12
N GLU A 46 14.29 9.73 1.37
CA GLU A 46 13.48 10.92 1.09
C GLU A 46 13.07 11.02 -0.39
N ASN A 47 13.97 10.64 -1.31
CA ASN A 47 13.68 10.59 -2.74
C ASN A 47 12.59 9.55 -3.05
N ALA A 48 12.62 8.40 -2.39
CA ALA A 48 11.61 7.36 -2.56
C ALA A 48 10.25 7.81 -1.99
N ILE A 49 10.24 8.42 -0.79
CA ILE A 49 9.03 9.07 -0.22
C ILE A 49 8.47 10.13 -1.16
N SER A 50 9.32 10.99 -1.74
CA SER A 50 8.90 12.04 -2.66
C SER A 50 8.22 11.48 -3.91
N MET A 51 8.76 10.41 -4.49
CA MET A 51 8.14 9.72 -5.62
C MET A 51 6.84 9.02 -5.23
N HIS A 52 6.81 8.34 -4.07
CA HIS A 52 5.62 7.67 -3.56
C HIS A 52 4.47 8.64 -3.29
N ARG A 53 4.75 9.85 -2.77
CA ARG A 53 3.75 10.93 -2.57
C ARG A 53 3.07 11.39 -3.85
N ILE A 54 3.77 11.37 -4.98
CA ILE A 54 3.17 11.73 -6.29
C ILE A 54 2.16 10.66 -6.72
N ASN A 55 2.50 9.39 -6.50
CA ASN A 55 1.66 8.26 -6.89
C ASN A 55 0.49 8.02 -5.89
N HIS A 56 0.70 8.28 -4.60
CA HIS A 56 -0.26 8.03 -3.53
C HIS A 56 -0.40 9.28 -2.61
N PRO A 57 -1.05 10.35 -3.08
CA PRO A 57 -1.09 11.65 -2.39
C PRO A 57 -1.90 11.67 -1.09
N HIS A 58 -2.69 10.63 -0.81
CA HIS A 58 -3.49 10.50 0.42
C HIS A 58 -2.87 9.56 1.46
N THR A 59 -1.78 8.86 1.11
CA THR A 59 -1.03 7.98 2.03
C THR A 59 -0.26 8.80 3.06
N LYS A 60 -0.15 8.29 4.29
CA LYS A 60 0.73 8.84 5.32
C LYS A 60 2.14 8.23 5.20
N HIS A 61 3.14 9.06 4.91
CA HIS A 61 4.53 8.61 4.79
C HIS A 61 5.33 8.77 6.08
N PHE A 62 6.23 7.81 6.30
CA PHE A 62 7.25 7.79 7.35
C PHE A 62 8.62 7.39 6.78
#